data_AF-A0A8B8KIB9-F1
#
_entry.id   AF-A0A8B8KIB9-F1
#
_cell.length_a   1.000
_cell.length_b   1.000
_cell.length_c   1.000
_cell.angle_alpha   90.00
_cell.angle_beta   90.00
_cell.angle_gamma   90.00
#
_symmetry.space_group_name_H-M   'P 1'
#
loop_
_entity.id
_entity.type
_entity.pdbx_description
1 polymer ?
#
loop_
_entity_poly.entity_id
_entity_poly.type
_entity_poly.pdbx_seq_one_letter_code
_entity_poly.pdbx_strand_id
1 'polypeptide(L)'
;MKLFSKVMIILLSTLLLLPSTIYSTYQNHIKTATFISESFEVRPGLVVAKTFMNIEFPRGHIGVKSFDAELVDEDGNSVPLYETYFHHWFAIRYFENITFSRHPELSQDFREAFIYKRNDGPCNEYILPHYWGFGSESRGTISNIPDPFAVELGNPTKIPKGYEEKWLFNIMAIDTRGVQDMRGCSECRCDLFNLPKNFYNVSRDIHGQPLSTHYKGGLFCCLDNLQCKLREGFQGPKRRLSIRYKIRWVDWDKYQVPVKVYILDSTDRVRSNISKIIHDCQAEYTILANHSGDSPHVQKANIPLEKGGYLIYGTAHMHTGVVNATLYRQDGRVLCTSTPKYGTGKEAGNEKGYAVGMSVCYPQPGSVRINDGETLTLESRYKNEFRTGAMGHFYIYLAEQLPDENVKNLIKM
;
A
#
# COMPACT_ATOMS: atom_id res chain seq x y z
N MET A 1 10.56 93.78 20.57
CA MET A 1 10.40 93.73 19.10
C MET A 1 9.59 92.50 18.74
N LYS A 2 8.43 92.69 18.11
CA LYS A 2 7.61 91.61 17.53
C LYS A 2 8.40 90.92 16.42
N LEU A 3 8.29 89.59 16.29
CA LEU A 3 7.95 88.98 15.01
C LEU A 3 7.37 87.57 15.23
N PHE A 4 6.32 87.29 14.45
CA PHE A 4 5.45 86.13 14.47
C PHE A 4 6.16 84.85 13.99
N SER A 5 5.71 83.66 14.43
CA SER A 5 5.00 82.70 13.56
C SER A 5 4.76 81.34 14.25
N LYS A 6 3.62 80.75 13.91
CA LYS A 6 3.04 79.46 14.32
C LYS A 6 3.86 78.27 13.82
N VAL A 7 4.00 77.18 14.59
CA VAL A 7 3.98 75.75 14.15
C VAL A 7 3.71 74.89 15.41
N MET A 8 2.50 74.40 15.64
CA MET A 8 1.92 73.10 15.25
C MET A 8 2.70 71.84 15.69
N ILE A 9 2.03 71.05 16.53
CA ILE A 9 2.39 69.72 17.05
C ILE A 9 2.61 68.72 15.90
N ILE A 10 3.73 67.99 15.91
CA ILE A 10 3.78 66.58 15.47
C ILE A 10 4.81 65.83 16.34
N LEU A 11 4.32 64.96 17.23
CA LEU A 11 5.14 63.92 17.87
C LEU A 11 5.54 62.92 16.79
N LEU A 12 6.85 62.79 16.53
CA LEU A 12 7.38 61.79 15.61
C LEU A 12 7.53 60.45 16.37
N SER A 13 6.45 59.67 16.42
CA SER A 13 6.50 58.26 16.83
C SER A 13 7.15 57.45 15.71
N THR A 14 8.44 57.18 15.81
CA THR A 14 9.14 56.23 14.94
C THR A 14 8.66 54.82 15.27
N LEU A 15 7.63 54.34 14.56
CA LEU A 15 7.34 52.91 14.45
C LEU A 15 8.54 52.26 13.73
N LEU A 16 9.40 51.59 14.49
CA LEU A 16 10.33 50.62 13.95
C LEU A 16 9.51 49.47 13.38
N LEU A 17 9.28 49.50 12.06
CA LEU A 17 8.84 48.33 11.30
C LEU A 17 9.99 47.32 11.32
N LEU A 18 10.04 46.50 12.37
CA LEU A 18 10.73 45.22 12.31
C LEU A 18 10.09 44.44 11.16
N PRO A 19 10.86 43.97 10.16
CA PRO A 19 10.30 43.04 9.19
C PRO A 19 9.87 41.82 9.99
N SER A 20 8.56 41.60 10.07
CA SER A 20 7.99 40.34 10.50
C SER A 20 8.53 39.30 9.52
N THR A 21 9.58 38.59 9.94
CA THR A 21 10.00 37.35 9.30
C THR A 21 8.77 36.45 9.30
N ILE A 22 8.14 36.31 8.14
CA ILE A 22 7.09 35.34 7.89
C ILE A 22 7.79 33.98 7.95
N TYR A 23 7.75 33.39 9.12
CA TYR A 23 8.19 32.03 9.35
C TYR A 23 7.08 31.11 8.83
N SER A 24 7.15 30.76 7.54
CA SER A 24 6.27 29.75 6.97
C SER A 24 6.83 28.37 7.30
N THR A 25 6.32 27.76 8.37
CA THR A 25 6.48 26.31 8.55
C THR A 25 5.89 25.61 7.32
N TYR A 26 6.73 24.95 6.53
CA TYR A 26 6.38 24.30 5.25
C TYR A 26 5.23 23.27 5.34
N GLN A 27 4.80 22.90 6.55
CA GLN A 27 3.60 22.09 6.81
C GLN A 27 2.27 22.75 6.37
N ASN A 28 2.21 24.07 6.16
CA ASN A 28 0.97 24.78 5.78
C ASN A 28 0.49 24.53 4.34
N HIS A 29 1.21 23.75 3.52
CA HIS A 29 0.85 23.49 2.11
C HIS A 29 0.31 22.08 1.82
N ILE A 30 0.23 21.20 2.83
CA ILE A 30 -0.29 19.84 2.63
C ILE A 30 -1.82 19.88 2.52
N LYS A 31 -2.33 19.61 1.33
CA LYS A 31 -3.75 19.41 1.04
C LYS A 31 -4.18 18.01 1.47
N THR A 32 -5.46 17.88 1.80
CA THR A 32 -6.04 16.62 2.26
C THR A 32 -7.48 16.52 1.78
N ALA A 33 -7.88 15.33 1.33
CA ALA A 33 -9.26 15.01 1.02
C ALA A 33 -9.57 13.57 1.41
N THR A 34 -10.84 13.33 1.73
CA THR A 34 -11.39 12.01 1.99
C THR A 34 -12.46 11.72 0.96
N PHE A 35 -12.38 10.53 0.39
CA PHE A 35 -13.24 10.05 -0.68
C PHE A 35 -13.89 8.73 -0.26
N ILE A 36 -14.95 8.35 -0.96
CA ILE A 36 -15.66 7.09 -0.78
C ILE A 36 -15.77 6.41 -2.14
N SER A 37 -15.43 5.13 -2.23
CA SER A 37 -15.57 4.36 -3.46
C SER A 37 -17.02 4.04 -3.79
N GLU A 38 -17.27 3.55 -5.00
CA GLU A 38 -18.47 2.76 -5.28
C GLU A 38 -18.63 1.65 -4.23
N SER A 39 -19.89 1.37 -3.90
CA SER A 39 -20.24 0.39 -2.89
C SER A 39 -20.36 -1.02 -3.49
N PHE A 40 -20.13 -2.03 -2.67
CA PHE A 40 -20.30 -3.44 -3.03
C PHE A 40 -21.07 -4.20 -1.96
N GLU A 41 -21.80 -5.22 -2.39
CA GLU A 41 -22.61 -6.05 -1.49
C GLU A 41 -21.80 -7.24 -0.96
N VAL A 42 -21.86 -7.46 0.35
CA VAL A 42 -21.33 -8.66 1.01
C VAL A 42 -22.47 -9.41 1.72
N ARG A 43 -22.29 -10.72 1.88
CA ARG A 43 -23.17 -11.58 2.69
C ARG A 43 -22.31 -12.59 3.45
N PRO A 44 -22.81 -13.20 4.53
CA PRO A 44 -22.04 -14.14 5.35
C PRO A 44 -21.22 -15.15 4.57
N GLY A 45 -19.91 -15.19 4.83
CA GLY A 45 -18.94 -16.09 4.20
C GLY A 45 -18.50 -15.69 2.80
N LEU A 46 -19.09 -14.68 2.16
CA LEU A 46 -18.79 -14.32 0.77
C LEU A 46 -17.41 -13.64 0.67
N VAL A 47 -16.63 -14.07 -0.31
CA VAL A 47 -15.47 -13.34 -0.83
C VAL A 47 -15.95 -12.41 -1.93
N VAL A 48 -15.64 -11.13 -1.77
CA VAL A 48 -15.81 -10.12 -2.81
C VAL A 48 -14.44 -9.65 -3.23
N ALA A 49 -14.06 -9.96 -4.47
CA ALA A 49 -12.85 -9.44 -5.10
C ALA A 49 -13.23 -8.62 -6.34
N LYS A 50 -12.96 -7.31 -6.31
CA LYS A 50 -13.44 -6.36 -7.32
C LYS A 50 -12.35 -5.39 -7.74
N THR A 51 -12.48 -4.90 -8.97
CA THR A 51 -11.71 -3.77 -9.47
C THR A 51 -12.63 -2.57 -9.67
N PHE A 52 -12.39 -1.49 -8.94
CA PHE A 52 -13.05 -0.19 -9.12
C PHE A 52 -12.15 0.70 -9.96
N MET A 53 -12.55 0.94 -11.21
CA MET A 53 -11.81 1.80 -12.14
C MET A 53 -12.10 3.29 -11.85
N ASN A 54 -11.18 4.17 -12.25
CA ASN A 54 -11.36 5.62 -12.20
C ASN A 54 -11.81 6.14 -10.81
N ILE A 55 -11.16 5.68 -9.75
CA ILE A 55 -11.43 6.17 -8.40
C ILE A 55 -11.12 7.67 -8.32
N GLU A 56 -11.83 8.39 -7.47
CA GLU A 56 -11.55 9.79 -7.23
C GLU A 56 -10.13 9.96 -6.68
N PHE A 57 -9.36 10.84 -7.32
CA PHE A 57 -7.97 11.08 -6.96
C PHE A 57 -7.62 12.55 -7.22
N PRO A 58 -6.80 13.20 -6.37
CA PRO A 58 -6.36 14.56 -6.61
C PRO A 58 -5.72 14.74 -7.99
N ARG A 59 -6.10 15.80 -8.69
CA ARG A 59 -5.65 16.09 -10.07
C ARG A 59 -4.58 17.17 -10.10
N GLY A 60 -3.85 17.23 -11.21
CA GLY A 60 -2.76 18.17 -11.45
C GLY A 60 -1.39 17.53 -11.22
N HIS A 61 -0.33 18.32 -11.38
CA HIS A 61 1.03 17.88 -11.05
C HIS A 61 1.22 18.01 -9.54
N ILE A 62 1.25 16.88 -8.84
CA ILE A 62 1.21 16.82 -7.38
C ILE A 62 2.25 15.85 -6.81
N GLY A 63 2.58 16.04 -5.53
CA GLY A 63 3.34 15.08 -4.74
C GLY A 63 2.45 14.44 -3.68
N VAL A 64 2.16 13.14 -3.80
CA VAL A 64 1.39 12.41 -2.79
C VAL A 64 2.27 12.14 -1.56
N LYS A 65 1.72 12.46 -0.40
CA LYS A 65 2.35 12.37 0.92
C LYS A 65 1.84 11.19 1.73
N SER A 66 0.58 10.81 1.59
CA SER A 66 0.00 9.62 2.23
C SER A 66 -1.26 9.17 1.50
N PHE A 67 -1.56 7.88 1.57
CA PHE A 67 -2.77 7.27 1.03
C PHE A 67 -3.20 6.14 1.97
N ASP A 68 -4.27 6.40 2.73
CA ASP A 68 -4.78 5.51 3.77
C ASP A 68 -6.22 5.10 3.42
N ALA A 69 -6.60 3.84 3.60
CA ALA A 69 -7.94 3.35 3.29
C ALA A 69 -8.47 2.36 4.34
N GLU A 70 -9.80 2.30 4.44
CA GLU A 70 -10.55 1.39 5.32
C GLU A 70 -11.91 1.02 4.71
N LEU A 71 -12.53 -0.05 5.23
CA LEU A 71 -13.91 -0.39 4.92
C LEU A 71 -14.88 0.34 5.84
N VAL A 72 -15.95 0.86 5.26
CA VAL A 72 -17.05 1.50 5.97
C VAL A 72 -18.39 0.93 5.54
N ASP A 73 -19.36 0.92 6.45
CA ASP A 73 -20.75 0.59 6.15
C ASP A 73 -21.52 1.76 5.54
N GLU A 74 -22.82 1.56 5.31
CA GLU A 74 -23.72 2.53 4.68
C GLU A 74 -23.91 3.81 5.50
N ASP A 75 -23.76 3.72 6.82
CA ASP A 75 -23.82 4.84 7.75
C ASP A 75 -22.45 5.54 7.90
N GLY A 76 -21.42 5.00 7.24
CA GLY A 76 -20.06 5.50 7.29
C GLY A 76 -19.29 5.07 8.54
N ASN A 77 -19.74 4.06 9.28
CA ASN A 77 -18.98 3.51 10.39
C ASN A 77 -17.89 2.58 9.88
N SER A 78 -16.72 2.63 10.51
CA SER A 78 -15.63 1.71 10.20
C SER A 78 -16.02 0.28 10.53
N VAL A 79 -15.81 -0.64 9.59
CA VAL A 79 -16.16 -2.05 9.77
C VAL A 79 -15.04 -2.79 10.50
N PRO A 80 -15.35 -3.60 11.53
CA PRO A 80 -14.34 -4.38 12.23
C PRO A 80 -13.93 -5.64 11.46
N LEU A 81 -12.67 -6.05 11.60
CA LEU A 81 -12.07 -7.17 10.85
C LEU A 81 -12.69 -8.54 11.15
N TYR A 82 -13.31 -8.71 12.32
CA TYR A 82 -14.05 -9.92 12.69
C TYR A 82 -15.46 -9.99 12.08
N GLU A 83 -15.93 -8.92 11.43
CA GLU A 83 -17.18 -8.94 10.66
C GLU A 83 -16.89 -9.02 9.16
N THR A 84 -16.01 -8.15 8.67
CA THR A 84 -15.53 -8.22 7.29
C THR A 84 -14.03 -8.02 7.30
N TYR A 85 -13.31 -9.09 6.98
CA TYR A 85 -11.87 -9.08 6.87
C TYR A 85 -11.49 -8.39 5.56
N PHE A 86 -10.90 -7.21 5.66
CA PHE A 86 -10.37 -6.50 4.50
C PHE A 86 -9.03 -7.11 4.10
N HIS A 87 -9.08 -8.15 3.27
CA HIS A 87 -7.91 -8.96 2.96
C HIS A 87 -6.84 -8.14 2.24
N HIS A 88 -7.22 -7.34 1.24
CA HIS A 88 -6.34 -6.34 0.65
C HIS A 88 -7.13 -5.24 -0.07
N TRP A 89 -6.48 -4.11 -0.23
CA TRP A 89 -6.79 -3.10 -1.24
C TRP A 89 -5.50 -2.65 -1.88
N PHE A 90 -5.51 -2.48 -3.20
CA PHE A 90 -4.37 -2.08 -3.98
C PHE A 90 -4.76 -0.91 -4.88
N ALA A 91 -4.02 0.18 -4.81
CA ALA A 91 -4.15 1.31 -5.71
C ALA A 91 -3.15 1.16 -6.87
N ILE A 92 -3.68 1.03 -8.08
CA ILE A 92 -2.88 0.88 -9.30
C ILE A 92 -3.10 2.10 -10.19
N ARG A 93 -1.99 2.67 -10.65
CA ARG A 93 -1.97 3.78 -11.60
C ARG A 93 -2.11 3.27 -13.02
N TYR A 94 -2.89 3.96 -13.84
CA TYR A 94 -2.95 3.67 -15.26
C TYR A 94 -3.19 4.94 -16.07
N PHE A 95 -2.81 4.90 -17.35
CA PHE A 95 -3.15 5.93 -18.31
C PHE A 95 -4.26 5.42 -19.22
N GLU A 96 -5.31 6.22 -19.41
CA GLU A 96 -6.42 5.90 -20.30
C GLU A 96 -6.41 6.82 -21.52
N ASN A 97 -6.65 6.26 -22.70
CA ASN A 97 -6.75 7.04 -23.93
C ASN A 97 -8.03 7.90 -23.90
N ILE A 98 -7.89 9.22 -24.07
CA ILE A 98 -9.00 10.18 -23.99
C ILE A 98 -10.07 9.93 -25.07
N THR A 99 -9.66 9.47 -26.27
CA THR A 99 -10.61 9.13 -27.34
C THR A 99 -11.44 7.91 -26.96
N PHE A 100 -10.82 6.91 -26.33
CA PHE A 100 -11.52 5.74 -25.78
C PHE A 100 -12.53 6.15 -24.71
N SER A 101 -12.12 6.99 -23.75
CA SER A 101 -13.01 7.49 -22.68
C SER A 101 -14.28 8.16 -23.21
N ARG A 102 -14.21 8.80 -24.40
CA ARG A 102 -15.33 9.56 -24.99
C ARG A 102 -16.17 8.75 -25.97
N HIS A 103 -15.55 7.79 -26.65
CA HIS A 103 -16.16 7.01 -27.73
C HIS A 103 -15.70 5.54 -27.67
N PRO A 104 -16.09 4.78 -26.62
CA PRO A 104 -15.68 3.39 -26.47
C PRO A 104 -16.07 2.52 -27.68
N GLU A 105 -17.16 2.86 -28.36
CA GLU A 105 -17.66 2.21 -29.58
C GLU A 105 -16.75 2.37 -30.82
N LEU A 106 -15.85 3.35 -30.82
CA LEU A 106 -14.94 3.61 -31.95
C LEU A 106 -13.58 2.91 -31.82
N SER A 107 -13.30 2.27 -30.68
CA SER A 107 -12.01 1.65 -30.42
C SER A 107 -12.03 0.15 -30.70
N GLN A 108 -11.14 -0.28 -31.60
CA GLN A 108 -11.05 -1.67 -32.04
C GLN A 108 -10.15 -2.55 -31.14
N ASP A 109 -9.29 -1.96 -30.29
CA ASP A 109 -8.42 -2.73 -29.37
C ASP A 109 -8.39 -2.14 -27.95
N PHE A 110 -9.02 -2.83 -27.01
CA PHE A 110 -9.00 -2.52 -25.57
C PHE A 110 -7.58 -2.51 -24.98
N ARG A 111 -6.60 -3.18 -25.60
CA ARG A 111 -5.21 -3.21 -25.10
C ARG A 111 -4.47 -1.89 -25.34
N GLU A 112 -4.89 -1.09 -26.32
CA GLU A 112 -4.33 0.24 -26.55
C GLU A 112 -4.99 1.33 -25.68
N ALA A 113 -6.16 1.02 -25.12
CA ALA A 113 -6.94 1.94 -24.30
C ALA A 113 -6.28 2.22 -22.94
N PHE A 114 -5.56 1.25 -22.37
CA PHE A 114 -5.03 1.33 -21.01
C PHE A 114 -3.53 1.02 -20.94
N ILE A 115 -2.76 1.91 -20.30
CA ILE A 115 -1.35 1.70 -19.98
C ILE A 115 -1.20 1.65 -18.47
N TYR A 116 -1.14 0.44 -17.90
CA TYR A 116 -0.90 0.28 -16.46
C TYR A 116 0.52 0.70 -16.10
N LYS A 117 0.65 1.57 -15.10
CA LYS A 117 1.93 1.97 -14.52
C LYS A 117 2.17 1.18 -13.26
N ARG A 118 3.22 0.37 -13.31
CA ARG A 118 3.69 -0.50 -12.21
C ARG A 118 4.61 0.29 -11.27
N ASN A 119 4.79 -0.17 -10.03
CA ASN A 119 5.83 0.36 -9.14
C ASN A 119 7.24 0.00 -9.67
N ASP A 120 8.30 0.45 -9.01
CA ASP A 120 9.70 0.25 -9.44
C ASP A 120 10.34 -1.02 -8.85
N GLY A 121 9.57 -1.83 -8.11
CA GLY A 121 10.02 -3.06 -7.46
C GLY A 121 10.17 -4.28 -8.38
N PRO A 122 10.88 -5.32 -7.93
CA PRO A 122 11.19 -6.52 -8.73
C PRO A 122 9.97 -7.41 -9.02
N CYS A 123 8.96 -7.40 -8.15
CA CYS A 123 7.75 -8.24 -8.28
C CYS A 123 6.59 -7.50 -9.00
N ASN A 124 6.89 -6.43 -9.73
CA ASN A 124 5.90 -5.51 -10.26
C ASN A 124 5.15 -6.00 -11.51
N GLU A 125 5.57 -7.13 -12.11
CA GLU A 125 5.04 -7.55 -13.41
C GLU A 125 3.57 -7.95 -13.33
N TYR A 126 3.28 -9.10 -12.75
CA TYR A 126 1.91 -9.64 -12.68
C TYR A 126 1.33 -9.66 -11.26
N ILE A 127 2.19 -9.69 -10.25
CA ILE A 127 1.78 -10.10 -8.90
C ILE A 127 1.64 -8.93 -7.92
N LEU A 128 2.56 -7.97 -7.92
CA LEU A 128 2.53 -6.81 -7.01
C LEU A 128 2.75 -5.49 -7.77
N PRO A 129 1.86 -5.09 -8.71
CA PRO A 129 2.06 -3.92 -9.56
C PRO A 129 1.71 -2.57 -8.90
N HIS A 130 1.02 -2.59 -7.75
CA HIS A 130 0.43 -1.42 -7.10
C HIS A 130 1.43 -0.50 -6.43
N TYR A 131 1.00 0.73 -6.10
CA TYR A 131 1.84 1.72 -5.41
C TYR A 131 1.52 1.78 -3.91
N TRP A 132 0.24 1.74 -3.60
CA TRP A 132 -0.27 1.72 -2.24
C TRP A 132 -1.20 0.54 -2.07
N GLY A 133 -1.28 0.06 -0.84
CA GLY A 133 -2.20 -0.99 -0.52
C GLY A 133 -1.68 -1.91 0.56
N PHE A 134 -2.59 -2.27 1.46
CA PHE A 134 -2.38 -3.10 2.62
C PHE A 134 -3.62 -3.97 2.81
N GLY A 135 -3.66 -4.80 3.85
CA GLY A 135 -4.82 -5.60 4.20
C GLY A 135 -5.44 -5.15 5.51
N SER A 136 -5.64 -6.11 6.40
CA SER A 136 -6.19 -5.89 7.74
C SER A 136 -5.46 -4.82 8.55
N GLU A 137 -4.16 -4.67 8.32
CA GLU A 137 -3.26 -3.82 9.08
C GLU A 137 -3.23 -2.36 8.58
N SER A 138 -4.03 -2.02 7.57
CA SER A 138 -4.04 -0.69 6.94
C SER A 138 -4.25 0.44 7.94
N ARG A 139 -5.23 0.33 8.84
CA ARG A 139 -5.63 1.44 9.74
C ARG A 139 -4.55 1.85 10.74
N GLY A 140 -3.72 0.91 11.18
CA GLY A 140 -2.66 1.16 12.14
C GLY A 140 -1.29 1.36 11.50
N THR A 141 -1.18 1.31 10.17
CA THR A 141 0.08 1.47 9.43
C THR A 141 0.12 2.85 8.79
N ILE A 142 1.07 3.68 9.21
CA ILE A 142 1.18 5.07 8.75
C ILE A 142 1.80 5.09 7.34
N SER A 143 1.08 5.59 6.34
CA SER A 143 1.61 5.71 4.96
C SER A 143 2.35 7.04 4.67
N ASN A 144 2.62 7.85 5.70
CA ASN A 144 3.17 9.19 5.56
C ASN A 144 4.60 9.19 5.00
N ILE A 145 4.86 10.01 4.00
CA ILE A 145 6.17 10.25 3.41
C ILE A 145 6.70 11.59 3.96
N PRO A 146 7.91 11.64 4.56
CA PRO A 146 8.44 12.86 5.15
C PRO A 146 8.76 13.92 4.10
N ASP A 147 8.70 15.20 4.46
CA ASP A 147 9.18 16.26 3.58
C ASP A 147 10.70 16.18 3.36
N PRO A 148 11.20 16.60 2.19
CA PRO A 148 10.46 17.08 1.01
C PRO A 148 10.14 15.97 0.00
N PHE A 149 10.08 14.71 0.45
CA PHE A 149 9.90 13.56 -0.44
C PHE A 149 8.42 13.32 -0.75
N ALA A 150 8.09 12.93 -1.98
CA ALA A 150 6.72 12.61 -2.35
C ALA A 150 6.67 11.66 -3.56
N VAL A 151 5.56 10.92 -3.72
CA VAL A 151 5.32 10.20 -4.97
C VAL A 151 4.78 11.18 -6.00
N GLU A 152 5.57 11.45 -7.05
CA GLU A 152 5.25 12.41 -8.10
C GLU A 152 4.19 11.85 -9.07
N LEU A 153 3.09 12.57 -9.21
CA LEU A 153 1.96 12.22 -10.07
C LEU A 153 1.57 13.38 -10.98
N GLY A 154 0.87 13.08 -12.08
CA GLY A 154 0.32 14.09 -12.96
C GLY A 154 1.34 14.96 -13.72
N ASN A 155 2.62 14.55 -13.80
CA ASN A 155 3.65 15.29 -14.53
C ASN A 155 3.32 15.27 -16.05
N PRO A 156 3.03 16.43 -16.68
CA PRO A 156 2.62 16.48 -18.10
C PRO A 156 3.67 15.95 -19.07
N THR A 157 4.94 15.92 -18.68
CA THR A 157 6.04 15.39 -19.51
C THR A 157 6.12 13.86 -19.47
N LYS A 158 5.53 13.21 -18.45
CA LYS A 158 5.53 11.75 -18.26
C LYS A 158 4.23 11.09 -18.76
N ILE A 159 3.17 11.87 -18.99
CA ILE A 159 1.89 11.39 -19.52
C ILE A 159 1.92 11.43 -21.05
N PRO A 160 1.69 10.30 -21.75
CA PRO A 160 1.63 10.27 -23.20
C PRO A 160 0.56 11.19 -23.76
N LYS A 161 0.85 11.82 -24.90
CA LYS A 161 -0.12 12.69 -25.60
C LYS A 161 -1.39 11.89 -25.92
N GLY A 162 -2.55 12.46 -25.60
CA GLY A 162 -3.85 11.81 -25.81
C GLY A 162 -4.28 10.86 -24.70
N TYR A 163 -3.52 10.77 -23.61
CA TYR A 163 -3.87 9.98 -22.44
C TYR A 163 -4.12 10.86 -21.21
N GLU A 164 -4.91 10.33 -20.27
CA GLU A 164 -5.13 10.89 -18.93
C GLU A 164 -4.67 9.92 -17.84
N GLU A 165 -4.05 10.43 -16.78
CA GLU A 165 -3.66 9.63 -15.61
C GLU A 165 -4.87 9.39 -14.69
N LYS A 166 -5.11 8.12 -14.37
CA LYS A 166 -6.20 7.63 -13.54
C LYS A 166 -5.71 6.56 -12.55
N TRP A 167 -6.57 6.27 -11.58
CA TRP A 167 -6.32 5.28 -10.54
C TRP A 167 -7.47 4.29 -10.46
N LEU A 168 -7.14 3.05 -10.12
CA LEU A 168 -8.12 2.02 -9.80
C LEU A 168 -7.81 1.42 -8.43
N PHE A 169 -8.83 0.90 -7.77
CA PHE A 169 -8.67 -0.05 -6.68
C PHE A 169 -8.87 -1.47 -7.17
N ASN A 170 -7.98 -2.38 -6.76
CA ASN A 170 -8.27 -3.80 -6.72
C ASN A 170 -8.41 -4.20 -5.26
N ILE A 171 -9.54 -4.80 -4.88
CA ILE A 171 -9.82 -5.15 -3.49
C ILE A 171 -10.21 -6.60 -3.33
N MET A 172 -10.02 -7.09 -2.10
CA MET A 172 -10.63 -8.30 -1.60
C MET A 172 -11.14 -8.08 -0.18
N ALA A 173 -12.42 -8.38 0.04
CA ALA A 173 -13.05 -8.38 1.34
C ALA A 173 -13.76 -9.72 1.57
N ILE A 174 -13.69 -10.24 2.79
CA ILE A 174 -14.29 -11.51 3.17
C ILE A 174 -15.24 -11.27 4.34
N ASP A 175 -16.52 -11.50 4.15
CA ASP A 175 -17.50 -11.43 5.23
C ASP A 175 -17.35 -12.65 6.14
N THR A 176 -16.78 -12.47 7.31
CA THR A 176 -16.48 -13.56 8.24
C THR A 176 -17.62 -13.82 9.23
N ARG A 177 -18.75 -13.12 9.11
CA ARG A 177 -19.90 -13.34 9.99
C ARG A 177 -20.46 -14.74 9.79
N GLY A 178 -20.56 -15.51 10.88
CA GLY A 178 -21.20 -16.82 10.86
C GLY A 178 -20.40 -17.96 10.25
N VAL A 179 -19.18 -17.71 9.75
CA VAL A 179 -18.30 -18.76 9.22
C VAL A 179 -17.86 -19.73 10.31
N GLN A 180 -17.54 -20.97 9.93
CA GLN A 180 -17.11 -22.02 10.87
C GLN A 180 -15.78 -21.71 11.55
N ASP A 181 -14.83 -21.16 10.79
CA ASP A 181 -13.51 -20.75 11.26
C ASP A 181 -13.13 -19.42 10.60
N MET A 182 -13.19 -18.34 11.38
CA MET A 182 -12.91 -16.98 10.92
C MET A 182 -11.46 -16.82 10.46
N ARG A 183 -10.52 -17.42 11.19
CA ARG A 183 -9.09 -17.30 10.90
C ARG A 183 -8.74 -18.09 9.66
N GLY A 184 -9.17 -19.35 9.58
CA GLY A 184 -8.91 -20.17 8.40
C GLY A 184 -9.59 -19.63 7.13
N CYS A 185 -10.78 -19.03 7.25
CA CYS A 185 -11.44 -18.32 6.14
C CYS A 185 -10.61 -17.10 5.67
N SER A 186 -10.10 -16.30 6.61
CA SER A 186 -9.25 -15.14 6.31
C SER A 186 -7.87 -15.54 5.73
N GLU A 187 -7.36 -16.71 6.09
CA GLU A 187 -6.14 -17.34 5.55
C GLU A 187 -6.40 -18.13 4.25
N CYS A 188 -7.62 -18.10 3.72
CA CYS A 188 -7.99 -18.73 2.46
C CYS A 188 -7.78 -20.25 2.40
N ARG A 189 -8.04 -20.96 3.51
CA ARG A 189 -7.91 -22.41 3.60
C ARG A 189 -8.96 -23.13 2.76
N CYS A 190 -8.55 -23.88 1.75
CA CYS A 190 -9.43 -24.50 0.77
C CYS A 190 -10.50 -25.42 1.38
N ASP A 191 -10.18 -26.13 2.47
CA ASP A 191 -11.11 -27.04 3.15
C ASP A 191 -12.26 -26.31 3.86
N LEU A 192 -12.15 -25.00 4.06
CA LEU A 192 -13.18 -24.15 4.66
C LEU A 192 -14.05 -23.44 3.64
N PHE A 193 -13.83 -23.64 2.33
CA PHE A 193 -14.62 -23.04 1.27
C PHE A 193 -15.56 -24.05 0.60
N ASN A 194 -16.67 -23.53 0.09
CA ASN A 194 -17.59 -24.25 -0.80
C ASN A 194 -17.01 -24.29 -2.23
N LEU A 195 -15.91 -25.04 -2.41
CA LEU A 195 -15.23 -25.14 -3.70
C LEU A 195 -16.02 -26.03 -4.69
N PRO A 196 -16.03 -25.69 -5.99
CA PRO A 196 -16.57 -26.56 -7.03
C PRO A 196 -15.86 -27.93 -7.06
N LYS A 197 -16.57 -29.01 -7.37
CA LYS A 197 -16.00 -30.37 -7.40
C LYS A 197 -14.79 -30.51 -8.34
N ASN A 198 -14.78 -29.75 -9.43
CA ASN A 198 -13.71 -29.75 -10.44
C ASN A 198 -12.64 -28.67 -10.19
N PHE A 199 -12.63 -28.01 -9.02
CA PHE A 199 -11.75 -26.87 -8.72
C PHE A 199 -10.29 -27.14 -9.10
N TYR A 200 -9.68 -28.21 -8.58
CA TYR A 200 -8.26 -28.53 -8.87
C TYR A 200 -8.00 -28.90 -10.34
N ASN A 201 -9.03 -29.29 -11.10
CA ASN A 201 -8.87 -29.63 -12.52
C ASN A 201 -8.87 -28.40 -13.42
N VAL A 202 -9.52 -27.31 -12.99
CA VAL A 202 -9.70 -26.08 -13.79
C VAL A 202 -8.85 -24.92 -13.32
N SER A 203 -8.48 -24.91 -12.03
CA SER A 203 -7.64 -23.88 -11.44
C SER A 203 -6.19 -24.03 -11.89
N ARG A 204 -5.55 -22.90 -12.16
CA ARG A 204 -4.15 -22.81 -12.53
C ARG A 204 -3.42 -21.90 -11.55
N ASP A 205 -2.15 -22.21 -11.29
CA ASP A 205 -1.28 -21.35 -10.50
C ASP A 205 -0.82 -20.11 -11.27
N ILE A 206 0.02 -19.28 -10.65
CA ILE A 206 0.54 -18.04 -11.24
C ILE A 206 1.39 -18.27 -12.50
N HIS A 207 1.87 -19.49 -12.72
CA HIS A 207 2.65 -19.91 -13.89
C HIS A 207 1.78 -20.59 -14.96
N GLY A 208 0.47 -20.62 -14.76
CA GLY A 208 -0.49 -21.29 -15.65
C GLY A 208 -0.49 -22.81 -15.53
N GLN A 209 0.20 -23.39 -14.55
CA GLN A 209 0.22 -24.84 -14.32
C GLN A 209 -1.03 -25.29 -13.57
N PRO A 210 -1.54 -26.51 -13.79
CA PRO A 210 -2.68 -27.03 -13.02
C PRO A 210 -2.41 -27.00 -11.51
N LEU A 211 -3.39 -26.53 -10.74
CA LEU A 211 -3.26 -26.42 -9.29
C LEU A 211 -3.21 -27.82 -8.64
N SER A 212 -2.14 -28.09 -7.88
CA SER A 212 -1.97 -29.37 -7.19
C SER A 212 -3.06 -29.62 -6.14
N THR A 213 -3.52 -30.87 -6.01
CA THR A 213 -4.42 -31.32 -4.92
C THR A 213 -3.77 -31.22 -3.52
N HIS A 214 -2.46 -30.99 -3.47
CA HIS A 214 -1.72 -30.69 -2.25
C HIS A 214 -1.78 -29.21 -1.86
N TYR A 215 -2.26 -28.31 -2.74
CA TYR A 215 -2.49 -26.92 -2.39
C TYR A 215 -3.62 -26.83 -1.36
N LYS A 216 -3.29 -26.37 -0.14
CA LYS A 216 -4.23 -26.39 1.00
C LYS A 216 -4.88 -25.04 1.27
N GLY A 217 -4.41 -23.96 0.66
CA GLY A 217 -5.01 -22.63 0.82
C GLY A 217 -4.13 -21.50 0.32
N GLY A 218 -4.76 -20.34 0.25
CA GLY A 218 -4.20 -19.09 -0.28
C GLY A 218 -5.05 -18.51 -1.40
N LEU A 219 -4.48 -17.60 -2.19
CA LEU A 219 -5.11 -16.79 -3.24
C LEU A 219 -6.13 -17.56 -4.10
N PHE A 220 -5.79 -18.79 -4.53
CA PHE A 220 -6.65 -19.54 -5.44
C PHE A 220 -7.93 -20.09 -4.78
N CYS A 221 -7.96 -20.18 -3.46
CA CYS A 221 -9.13 -20.64 -2.70
C CYS A 221 -10.02 -19.48 -2.21
N CYS A 222 -9.63 -18.22 -2.48
CA CYS A 222 -10.36 -16.99 -2.18
C CYS A 222 -10.67 -16.19 -3.45
N LEU A 223 -11.26 -16.83 -4.46
CA LEU A 223 -11.72 -16.15 -5.67
C LEU A 223 -13.05 -15.42 -5.44
N ASP A 224 -13.32 -14.42 -6.27
CA ASP A 224 -14.59 -13.69 -6.24
C ASP A 224 -15.80 -14.64 -6.28
N ASN A 225 -16.82 -14.33 -5.49
CA ASN A 225 -18.05 -15.11 -5.33
C ASN A 225 -17.92 -16.49 -4.67
N LEU A 226 -16.71 -16.93 -4.30
CA LEU A 226 -16.58 -18.09 -3.41
C LEU A 226 -17.11 -17.76 -2.02
N GLN A 227 -17.53 -18.81 -1.30
CA GLN A 227 -18.12 -18.66 0.02
C GLN A 227 -17.44 -19.61 1.03
N CYS A 228 -16.99 -19.06 2.15
CA CYS A 228 -16.61 -19.83 3.32
C CYS A 228 -17.82 -20.61 3.87
N LYS A 229 -17.56 -21.81 4.36
CA LYS A 229 -18.55 -22.66 5.04
C LYS A 229 -19.08 -21.93 6.26
N LEU A 230 -20.40 -21.86 6.34
CA LEU A 230 -21.12 -21.27 7.47
C LEU A 230 -21.38 -22.31 8.55
N ARG A 231 -21.52 -21.85 9.79
CA ARG A 231 -22.07 -22.66 10.88
C ARG A 231 -23.50 -23.07 10.51
N GLU A 232 -23.88 -24.29 10.89
CA GLU A 232 -25.19 -24.83 10.57
C GLU A 232 -26.32 -23.90 11.07
N GLY A 233 -27.31 -23.66 10.21
CA GLY A 233 -28.44 -22.78 10.50
C GLY A 233 -28.13 -21.28 10.52
N PHE A 234 -26.88 -20.85 10.35
CA PHE A 234 -26.57 -19.42 10.32
C PHE A 234 -27.11 -18.76 9.05
N GLN A 235 -27.94 -17.74 9.24
CA GLN A 235 -28.40 -16.82 8.22
C GLN A 235 -28.11 -15.41 8.70
N GLY A 236 -27.60 -14.56 7.81
CA GLY A 236 -27.30 -13.17 8.13
C GLY A 236 -27.65 -12.27 6.95
N PRO A 237 -28.00 -11.00 7.23
CA PRO A 237 -28.39 -10.08 6.19
C PRO A 237 -27.21 -9.73 5.31
N LYS A 238 -27.53 -9.40 4.06
CA LYS A 238 -26.60 -8.72 3.17
C LYS A 238 -26.28 -7.32 3.71
N ARG A 239 -25.11 -6.80 3.38
CA ARG A 239 -24.70 -5.45 3.71
C ARG A 239 -24.02 -4.83 2.51
N ARG A 240 -24.11 -3.52 2.40
CA ARG A 240 -23.38 -2.74 1.41
C ARG A 240 -22.23 -2.04 2.10
N LEU A 241 -21.03 -2.23 1.57
CA LEU A 241 -19.80 -1.64 2.09
C LEU A 241 -19.15 -0.76 1.02
N SER A 242 -18.36 0.21 1.45
CA SER A 242 -17.53 1.03 0.59
C SER A 242 -16.13 1.15 1.18
N ILE A 243 -15.18 1.58 0.36
CA ILE A 243 -13.84 1.96 0.81
C ILE A 243 -13.86 3.46 1.08
N ARG A 244 -13.61 3.86 2.32
CA ARG A 244 -13.26 5.25 2.66
C ARG A 244 -11.76 5.38 2.56
N TYR A 245 -11.29 6.41 1.88
CA TYR A 245 -9.86 6.64 1.76
C TYR A 245 -9.49 8.11 1.83
N LYS A 246 -8.33 8.38 2.40
CA LYS A 246 -7.78 9.71 2.66
C LYS A 246 -6.45 9.85 1.95
N ILE A 247 -6.33 10.92 1.17
CA ILE A 247 -5.10 11.25 0.44
C ILE A 247 -4.60 12.58 0.97
N ARG A 248 -3.30 12.64 1.26
CA ARG A 248 -2.58 13.88 1.56
C ARG A 248 -1.60 14.17 0.44
N TRP A 249 -1.54 15.40 -0.04
CA TRP A 249 -0.66 15.78 -1.14
C TRP A 249 -0.24 17.24 -1.06
N VAL A 250 0.80 17.58 -1.83
CA VAL A 250 1.22 18.96 -2.10
C VAL A 250 1.12 19.23 -3.59
N ASP A 251 0.97 20.49 -3.99
CA ASP A 251 1.21 20.86 -5.38
C ASP A 251 2.69 20.64 -5.69
N TRP A 252 3.00 20.07 -6.85
CA TRP A 252 4.38 19.78 -7.19
C TRP A 252 5.15 21.08 -7.45
N ASP A 253 6.29 21.24 -6.79
CA ASP A 253 7.20 22.36 -6.98
C ASP A 253 8.66 21.87 -7.08
N LYS A 254 9.57 22.81 -7.33
CA LYS A 254 11.00 22.52 -7.49
C LYS A 254 11.69 22.04 -6.20
N TYR A 255 11.03 22.11 -5.05
CA TYR A 255 11.60 21.71 -3.77
C TYR A 255 11.23 20.27 -3.41
N GLN A 256 10.22 19.68 -4.05
CA GLN A 256 9.86 18.29 -3.85
C GLN A 256 10.87 17.33 -4.50
N VAL A 257 11.13 16.23 -3.82
CA VAL A 257 12.00 15.16 -4.30
C VAL A 257 11.16 13.91 -4.58
N PRO A 258 11.16 13.39 -5.83
CA PRO A 258 10.38 12.22 -6.18
C PRO A 258 10.95 10.98 -5.50
N VAL A 259 10.06 10.15 -4.95
CA VAL A 259 10.40 8.79 -4.52
C VAL A 259 9.84 7.75 -5.48
N LYS A 260 10.59 6.68 -5.61
CA LYS A 260 10.21 5.45 -6.30
C LYS A 260 9.69 4.45 -5.29
N VAL A 261 8.65 3.71 -5.66
CA VAL A 261 8.00 2.74 -4.78
C VAL A 261 8.50 1.35 -5.14
N TYR A 262 9.00 0.60 -4.17
CA TYR A 262 9.41 -0.78 -4.37
C TYR A 262 8.62 -1.68 -3.44
N ILE A 263 8.09 -2.76 -3.99
CA ILE A 263 7.49 -3.85 -3.22
C ILE A 263 8.35 -5.09 -3.40
N LEU A 264 8.88 -5.59 -2.29
CA LEU A 264 9.73 -6.76 -2.21
C LEU A 264 8.91 -7.95 -1.69
N ASP A 265 9.28 -9.17 -2.05
CA ASP A 265 8.58 -10.39 -1.64
C ASP A 265 9.57 -11.42 -1.09
N SER A 266 9.34 -11.89 0.14
CA SER A 266 10.18 -12.91 0.78
C SER A 266 10.12 -14.29 0.11
N THR A 267 9.18 -14.48 -0.83
CA THR A 267 9.05 -15.70 -1.63
C THR A 267 9.78 -15.62 -2.98
N ASP A 268 10.40 -14.47 -3.30
CA ASP A 268 11.11 -14.27 -4.56
C ASP A 268 12.23 -15.29 -4.78
N ARG A 269 12.21 -15.92 -5.95
CA ARG A 269 13.21 -16.89 -6.41
C ARG A 269 13.97 -16.31 -7.58
N VAL A 270 15.10 -15.69 -7.28
CA VAL A 270 15.95 -15.06 -8.29
C VAL A 270 16.63 -16.10 -9.18
N ARG A 271 16.50 -15.95 -10.49
CA ARG A 271 17.21 -16.73 -11.51
C ARG A 271 17.94 -15.77 -12.45
N SER A 272 19.15 -16.14 -12.88
CA SER A 272 19.91 -15.37 -13.87
C SER A 272 19.93 -16.11 -15.21
N ASN A 273 19.54 -15.44 -16.30
CA ASN A 273 19.74 -15.98 -17.65
C ASN A 273 20.57 -14.99 -18.49
N ILE A 274 21.82 -15.37 -18.78
CA ILE A 274 22.83 -14.75 -19.67
C ILE A 274 23.12 -13.24 -19.44
N SER A 275 22.09 -12.39 -19.34
CA SER A 275 22.17 -10.94 -19.06
C SER A 275 20.98 -10.35 -18.25
N LYS A 276 19.92 -11.11 -17.96
CA LYS A 276 18.75 -10.60 -17.23
C LYS A 276 18.53 -11.34 -15.92
N ILE A 277 18.27 -10.57 -14.86
CA ILE A 277 17.79 -11.07 -13.57
C ILE A 277 16.28 -11.28 -13.70
N ILE A 278 15.82 -12.48 -13.36
CA ILE A 278 14.41 -12.88 -13.38
C ILE A 278 13.99 -13.08 -11.92
N HIS A 279 12.98 -12.33 -11.51
CA HIS A 279 12.32 -12.48 -10.22
C HIS A 279 11.08 -13.37 -10.38
N ASP A 280 10.94 -14.37 -9.52
CA ASP A 280 9.87 -15.37 -9.54
C ASP A 280 9.14 -15.32 -8.19
N CYS A 281 8.45 -14.21 -7.98
CA CYS A 281 7.71 -13.89 -6.76
C CYS A 281 6.40 -14.68 -6.70
N GLN A 282 6.09 -15.30 -5.57
CA GLN A 282 4.89 -16.14 -5.40
C GLN A 282 3.73 -15.39 -4.73
N ALA A 283 3.94 -14.16 -4.24
CA ALA A 283 3.08 -13.38 -3.34
C ALA A 283 2.86 -14.01 -1.96
N GLU A 284 2.56 -15.30 -1.89
CA GLU A 284 2.21 -15.98 -0.66
C GLU A 284 2.91 -17.34 -0.55
N TYR A 285 2.93 -17.89 0.66
CA TYR A 285 3.43 -19.23 0.93
C TYR A 285 2.63 -19.91 2.04
N THR A 286 2.76 -21.24 2.11
CA THR A 286 2.15 -22.06 3.17
C THR A 286 3.20 -22.36 4.23
N ILE A 287 2.84 -22.16 5.48
CA ILE A 287 3.64 -22.59 6.63
C ILE A 287 3.06 -23.93 7.08
N LEU A 288 3.90 -24.96 7.08
CA LEU A 288 3.55 -26.24 7.68
C LEU A 288 3.83 -26.16 9.18
N ALA A 289 2.89 -26.65 10.01
CA ALA A 289 3.13 -26.73 11.44
C ALA A 289 4.32 -27.66 11.71
N ASN A 290 5.35 -27.15 12.38
CA ASN A 290 6.43 -27.98 12.85
C ASN A 290 6.37 -28.07 14.38
N HIS A 291 6.06 -29.26 14.89
CA HIS A 291 5.90 -29.54 16.33
C HIS A 291 7.23 -29.58 17.11
N SER A 292 8.36 -29.23 16.50
CA SER A 292 9.70 -29.37 17.09
C SER A 292 10.28 -28.12 17.78
N GLY A 293 9.46 -27.10 18.09
CA GLY A 293 9.83 -26.03 19.02
C GLY A 293 9.08 -24.70 18.84
N ASP A 294 9.20 -23.81 19.83
CA ASP A 294 8.56 -22.48 19.88
C ASP A 294 9.19 -21.44 18.93
N SER A 295 10.23 -21.82 18.18
CA SER A 295 10.92 -20.94 17.25
C SER A 295 10.00 -20.50 16.09
N PRO A 296 9.99 -19.21 15.72
CA PRO A 296 9.25 -18.74 14.55
C PRO A 296 9.66 -19.44 13.26
N HIS A 297 8.70 -19.66 12.36
CA HIS A 297 8.98 -20.01 10.96
C HIS A 297 9.64 -18.82 10.27
N VAL A 298 10.65 -19.09 9.44
CA VAL A 298 11.45 -18.07 8.76
C VAL A 298 11.40 -18.31 7.25
N GLN A 299 10.94 -17.30 6.51
CA GLN A 299 10.98 -17.27 5.05
C GLN A 299 11.93 -16.15 4.61
N LYS A 300 12.86 -16.43 3.69
CA LYS A 300 13.87 -15.47 3.23
C LYS A 300 13.96 -15.43 1.71
N ALA A 301 14.21 -14.24 1.17
CA ALA A 301 14.66 -14.04 -0.20
C ALA A 301 15.87 -13.09 -0.25
N ASN A 302 16.76 -13.33 -1.19
CA ASN A 302 17.85 -12.41 -1.55
C ASN A 302 17.47 -11.74 -2.86
N ILE A 303 17.29 -10.44 -2.84
CA ILE A 303 16.62 -9.66 -3.88
C ILE A 303 17.59 -8.61 -4.41
N PRO A 304 18.26 -8.86 -5.56
CA PRO A 304 19.06 -7.85 -6.24
C PRO A 304 18.17 -6.73 -6.76
N LEU A 305 18.50 -5.49 -6.43
CA LEU A 305 17.82 -4.32 -6.95
C LEU A 305 18.61 -3.74 -8.12
N GLU A 306 18.00 -3.66 -9.29
CA GLU A 306 18.65 -3.05 -10.47
C GLU A 306 19.05 -1.59 -10.19
N LYS A 307 18.13 -0.83 -9.57
CA LYS A 307 18.33 0.55 -9.16
C LYS A 307 18.14 0.72 -7.66
N GLY A 308 19.12 1.35 -7.04
CA GLY A 308 19.12 1.71 -5.63
C GLY A 308 18.67 3.17 -5.40
N GLY A 309 18.93 3.67 -4.21
CA GLY A 309 18.57 5.03 -3.81
C GLY A 309 18.68 5.23 -2.30
N TYR A 310 18.35 6.42 -1.84
CA TYR A 310 18.25 6.74 -0.42
C TYR A 310 16.95 6.19 0.16
N LEU A 311 17.03 5.37 1.21
CA LEU A 311 15.86 4.81 1.87
C LEU A 311 15.14 5.88 2.69
N ILE A 312 13.91 6.21 2.29
CA ILE A 312 13.10 7.27 2.92
C ILE A 312 12.03 6.68 3.85
N TYR A 313 11.48 5.53 3.47
CA TYR A 313 10.37 4.87 4.15
C TYR A 313 10.51 3.36 3.99
N GLY A 314 10.19 2.60 5.03
CA GLY A 314 10.13 1.13 4.98
C GLY A 314 9.03 0.57 5.89
N THR A 315 8.22 -0.35 5.39
CA THR A 315 7.24 -1.10 6.21
C THR A 315 6.92 -2.44 5.57
N ALA A 316 6.46 -3.41 6.37
CA ALA A 316 5.98 -4.68 5.84
C ALA A 316 4.45 -4.72 5.72
N HIS A 317 3.95 -5.50 4.77
CA HIS A 317 2.56 -5.94 4.67
C HIS A 317 2.50 -7.43 5.02
N MET A 318 1.79 -7.76 6.09
CA MET A 318 1.86 -9.07 6.72
C MET A 318 0.50 -9.48 7.28
N HIS A 319 0.12 -10.73 7.06
CA HIS A 319 -1.09 -11.29 7.66
C HIS A 319 -0.92 -11.62 9.15
N THR A 320 -2.05 -11.74 9.85
CA THR A 320 -2.14 -12.16 11.25
C THR A 320 -1.32 -13.43 11.52
N GLY A 321 -0.52 -13.43 12.59
CA GLY A 321 0.42 -14.50 12.91
C GLY A 321 1.89 -14.16 12.68
N VAL A 322 2.14 -13.04 12.00
CA VAL A 322 3.48 -12.47 11.85
C VAL A 322 4.10 -12.14 13.22
N VAL A 323 5.40 -12.34 13.33
CA VAL A 323 6.23 -11.91 14.46
C VAL A 323 6.94 -10.61 14.10
N ASN A 324 7.60 -10.56 12.94
CA ASN A 324 8.17 -9.35 12.33
C ASN A 324 8.59 -9.66 10.88
N ALA A 325 8.99 -8.61 10.16
CA ALA A 325 9.76 -8.73 8.94
C ALA A 325 10.96 -7.80 9.01
N THR A 326 12.13 -8.26 8.57
CA THR A 326 13.36 -7.48 8.58
C THR A 326 13.99 -7.45 7.21
N LEU A 327 14.32 -6.25 6.75
CA LEU A 327 15.09 -6.00 5.55
C LEU A 327 16.55 -5.76 5.93
N TYR A 328 17.43 -6.56 5.38
CA TYR A 328 18.87 -6.48 5.57
C TYR A 328 19.55 -6.01 4.30
N ARG A 329 20.67 -5.34 4.53
CA ARG A 329 21.65 -4.96 3.52
C ARG A 329 22.45 -6.19 3.07
N GLN A 330 23.15 -6.07 1.95
CA GLN A 330 24.04 -7.13 1.44
C GLN A 330 25.14 -7.54 2.45
N ASP A 331 25.60 -6.61 3.29
CA ASP A 331 26.58 -6.86 4.35
C ASP A 331 25.97 -7.38 5.67
N GLY A 332 24.67 -7.68 5.68
CA GLY A 332 23.94 -8.20 6.83
C GLY A 332 23.47 -7.14 7.83
N ARG A 333 23.78 -5.86 7.64
CA ARG A 333 23.23 -4.79 8.51
C ARG A 333 21.72 -4.65 8.31
N VAL A 334 21.00 -4.42 9.40
CA VAL A 334 19.56 -4.15 9.35
C VAL A 334 19.31 -2.77 8.73
N LEU A 335 18.48 -2.73 7.69
CA LEU A 335 17.97 -1.48 7.11
C LEU A 335 16.66 -1.06 7.77
N CYS A 336 15.76 -2.02 7.98
CA CYS A 336 14.47 -1.78 8.64
C CYS A 336 13.91 -3.08 9.22
N THR A 337 13.39 -3.03 10.44
CA THR A 337 12.56 -4.09 11.02
C THR A 337 11.14 -3.54 11.23
N SER A 338 10.18 -4.16 10.56
CA SER A 338 8.76 -3.86 10.71
C SER A 338 8.10 -4.91 11.61
N THR A 339 7.38 -4.44 12.64
CA THR A 339 6.78 -5.27 13.69
C THR A 339 5.26 -5.05 13.74
N PRO A 340 4.47 -6.10 13.98
CA PRO A 340 3.01 -5.98 14.01
C PRO A 340 2.52 -5.32 15.29
N LYS A 341 1.47 -4.52 15.14
CA LYS A 341 0.58 -4.11 16.22
C LYS A 341 -0.63 -5.03 16.20
N TYR A 342 -0.82 -5.80 17.27
CA TYR A 342 -2.00 -6.62 17.46
C TYR A 342 -3.07 -5.86 18.25
N GLY A 343 -4.32 -5.98 17.81
CA GLY A 343 -5.45 -5.40 18.52
C GLY A 343 -5.71 -6.11 19.86
N THR A 344 -6.41 -5.42 20.75
CA THR A 344 -6.72 -5.88 22.12
C THR A 344 -8.19 -5.75 22.51
N GLY A 345 -8.99 -5.03 21.72
CA GLY A 345 -10.39 -4.73 21.95
C GLY A 345 -11.32 -5.25 20.86
N LYS A 346 -12.49 -4.62 20.73
CA LYS A 346 -13.51 -4.93 19.71
C LYS A 346 -13.72 -3.80 18.71
N GLU A 347 -13.19 -2.62 18.99
CA GLU A 347 -13.34 -1.48 18.11
C GLU A 347 -12.61 -1.69 16.79
N ALA A 348 -13.18 -1.11 15.74
CA ALA A 348 -12.62 -1.07 14.41
C ALA A 348 -11.20 -0.45 14.46
N GLY A 349 -10.17 -1.24 14.14
CA GLY A 349 -8.75 -0.83 14.18
C GLY A 349 -8.01 -1.23 15.46
N ASN A 350 -8.67 -1.94 16.37
CA ASN A 350 -8.09 -2.50 17.60
C ASN A 350 -8.60 -3.93 17.88
N GLU A 351 -8.95 -4.69 16.85
CA GLU A 351 -9.58 -6.00 16.99
C GLU A 351 -8.64 -7.05 17.58
N LYS A 352 -9.06 -7.64 18.71
CA LYS A 352 -8.30 -8.65 19.42
C LYS A 352 -7.95 -9.83 18.51
N GLY A 353 -6.66 -10.14 18.44
CA GLY A 353 -6.15 -11.28 17.67
C GLY A 353 -5.88 -10.99 16.19
N TYR A 354 -6.15 -9.77 15.72
CA TYR A 354 -5.81 -9.33 14.36
C TYR A 354 -4.55 -8.47 14.36
N ALA A 355 -3.74 -8.59 13.30
CA ALA A 355 -2.74 -7.58 12.98
C ALA A 355 -3.46 -6.34 12.46
N VAL A 356 -3.45 -5.26 13.25
CA VAL A 356 -4.17 -4.00 12.96
C VAL A 356 -3.25 -2.88 12.51
N GLY A 357 -1.93 -3.11 12.51
CA GLY A 357 -0.93 -2.16 12.06
C GLY A 357 0.45 -2.79 11.97
N MET A 358 1.36 -2.13 11.25
CA MET A 358 2.78 -2.48 11.15
C MET A 358 3.63 -1.25 11.47
N SER A 359 4.76 -1.46 12.16
CA SER A 359 5.70 -0.39 12.44
C SER A 359 6.46 0.02 11.18
N VAL A 360 6.72 1.31 11.06
CA VAL A 360 7.38 1.93 9.91
C VAL A 360 8.77 2.40 10.31
N CYS A 361 9.74 2.25 9.41
CA CYS A 361 11.06 2.85 9.53
C CYS A 361 11.15 4.15 8.73
N TYR A 362 11.66 5.18 9.38
CA TYR A 362 12.04 6.46 8.78
C TYR A 362 13.53 6.71 9.05
N PRO A 363 14.44 6.20 8.20
CA PRO A 363 15.84 6.54 8.31
C PRO A 363 16.02 8.06 8.18
N GLN A 364 17.08 8.60 8.79
CA GLN A 364 17.42 10.00 8.57
C GLN A 364 17.72 10.20 7.07
N PRO A 365 17.11 11.19 6.40
CA PRO A 365 17.36 11.42 4.99
C PRO A 365 18.85 11.52 4.67
N GLY A 366 19.32 10.67 3.76
CA GLY A 366 20.73 10.58 3.37
C GLY A 366 21.60 9.63 4.19
N SER A 367 21.11 9.10 5.32
CA SER A 367 21.92 8.21 6.18
C SER A 367 22.02 6.78 5.65
N VAL A 368 21.02 6.33 4.89
CA VAL A 368 20.96 4.99 4.30
C VAL A 368 20.80 5.12 2.80
N ARG A 369 21.86 4.77 2.05
CA ARG A 369 21.84 4.64 0.59
C ARG A 369 21.99 3.18 0.23
N ILE A 370 21.09 2.65 -0.57
CA ILE A 370 21.20 1.34 -1.25
C ILE A 370 21.82 1.59 -2.62
N ASN A 371 22.82 0.80 -3.00
CA ASN A 371 23.51 0.97 -4.27
C ASN A 371 22.79 0.27 -5.43
N ASP A 372 23.01 0.75 -6.66
CA ASP A 372 22.57 0.03 -7.86
C ASP A 372 23.20 -1.37 -7.90
N GLY A 373 22.40 -2.38 -8.20
CA GLY A 373 22.81 -3.79 -8.20
C GLY A 373 22.99 -4.42 -6.81
N GLU A 374 22.71 -3.69 -5.72
CA GLU A 374 22.84 -4.22 -4.35
C GLU A 374 21.76 -5.27 -4.07
N THR A 375 22.17 -6.40 -3.46
CA THR A 375 21.25 -7.47 -3.05
C THR A 375 20.78 -7.27 -1.62
N LEU A 376 19.48 -7.07 -1.43
CA LEU A 376 18.87 -6.99 -0.12
C LEU A 376 18.36 -8.36 0.32
N THR A 377 18.45 -8.67 1.62
CA THR A 377 17.83 -9.88 2.16
C THR A 377 16.56 -9.51 2.89
N LEU A 378 15.41 -10.02 2.44
CA LEU A 378 14.15 -9.88 3.15
C LEU A 378 13.87 -11.14 3.96
N GLU A 379 13.67 -11.00 5.26
CA GLU A 379 13.32 -12.08 6.18
C GLU A 379 11.94 -11.82 6.78
N SER A 380 11.02 -12.74 6.54
CA SER A 380 9.70 -12.80 7.16
C SER A 380 9.71 -13.83 8.28
N ARG A 381 9.19 -13.46 9.46
CA ARG A 381 9.01 -14.36 10.60
C ARG A 381 7.56 -14.49 10.99
N TYR A 382 7.09 -15.72 11.10
CA TYR A 382 5.74 -16.07 11.54
C TYR A 382 5.78 -17.01 12.73
N LYS A 383 4.72 -16.99 13.55
CA LYS A 383 4.48 -18.09 14.48
C LYS A 383 4.44 -19.39 13.70
N ASN A 384 5.17 -20.39 14.21
CA ASN A 384 5.31 -21.72 13.60
C ASN A 384 4.04 -22.56 13.81
N GLU A 385 2.97 -22.10 13.18
CA GLU A 385 1.65 -22.72 13.15
C GLU A 385 1.27 -22.97 11.69
N PHE A 386 0.43 -23.98 11.45
CA PHE A 386 -0.09 -24.20 10.11
C PHE A 386 -0.85 -22.96 9.63
N ARG A 387 -0.45 -22.41 8.48
CA ARG A 387 -1.02 -21.21 7.88
C ARG A 387 -0.97 -21.33 6.37
N THR A 388 -2.03 -20.88 5.73
CA THR A 388 -2.07 -20.68 4.28
C THR A 388 -2.12 -19.19 3.97
N GLY A 389 -1.71 -18.80 2.77
CA GLY A 389 -1.69 -17.39 2.38
C GLY A 389 -0.81 -16.52 3.28
N ALA A 390 0.31 -17.05 3.81
CA ALA A 390 1.25 -16.21 4.56
C ALA A 390 1.91 -15.23 3.58
N MET A 391 1.79 -13.93 3.85
CA MET A 391 2.43 -12.88 3.06
C MET A 391 3.82 -12.58 3.61
N GLY A 392 4.67 -11.99 2.79
CA GLY A 392 5.99 -11.54 3.21
C GLY A 392 6.44 -10.35 2.39
N HIS A 393 5.57 -9.35 2.25
CA HIS A 393 5.84 -8.20 1.39
C HIS A 393 6.46 -7.07 2.19
N PHE A 394 7.36 -6.33 1.56
CA PHE A 394 8.03 -5.20 2.17
C PHE A 394 8.07 -4.01 1.21
N TYR A 395 7.50 -2.90 1.65
CA TYR A 395 7.44 -1.66 0.91
C TYR A 395 8.64 -0.81 1.32
N ILE A 396 9.42 -0.36 0.34
CA ILE A 396 10.43 0.65 0.55
C ILE A 396 10.27 1.78 -0.46
N TYR A 397 10.42 3.02 0.00
CA TYR A 397 10.44 4.18 -0.89
C TYR A 397 11.86 4.72 -0.99
N LEU A 398 12.35 4.80 -2.23
CA LEU A 398 13.71 5.20 -2.52
C LEU A 398 13.73 6.54 -3.26
N ALA A 399 14.54 7.48 -2.78
CA ALA A 399 14.84 8.70 -3.53
C ALA A 399 16.19 8.54 -4.25
N GLU A 400 16.23 8.82 -5.56
CA GLU A 400 17.49 8.75 -6.32
C GLU A 400 18.47 9.85 -5.90
N GLN A 401 17.93 11.00 -5.48
CA GLN A 401 18.70 12.18 -5.09
C GLN A 401 18.19 12.71 -3.75
N LEU A 402 19.04 13.48 -3.07
CA LEU A 402 18.65 14.23 -1.89
C LEU A 402 18.26 15.66 -2.27
N PRO A 403 17.53 16.37 -1.41
CA PRO A 403 17.22 17.78 -1.64
C PRO A 403 18.50 18.59 -1.77
N ASP A 404 18.48 19.59 -2.66
CA ASP A 404 19.58 20.52 -2.86
C ASP A 404 19.98 21.19 -1.53
N GLU A 405 21.28 21.48 -1.33
CA GLU A 405 21.80 21.95 -0.03
C GLU A 405 21.17 23.30 0.39
N ASN A 406 20.81 24.13 -0.59
CA ASN A 406 20.08 25.37 -0.38
C ASN A 406 18.69 25.14 0.25
N VAL A 407 18.07 23.98 0.00
CA VAL A 407 16.77 23.57 0.58
C VAL A 407 16.95 22.96 1.96
N LYS A 408 18.06 22.25 2.22
CA LYS A 408 18.38 21.70 3.55
C LYS A 408 18.48 22.80 4.63
N ASN A 409 18.99 23.97 4.26
CA ASN A 409 19.11 25.12 5.18
C ASN A 409 17.77 25.83 5.44
N LEU A 410 16.80 25.72 4.52
CA LEU A 410 15.42 26.22 4.69
C LEU A 410 14.55 25.29 5.56
N ILE A 411 14.88 24.00 5.66
CA ILE A 411 14.14 23.01 6.48
C ILE A 411 14.71 22.92 7.91
N LYS A 412 15.95 23.36 8.14
CA LYS A 412 16.61 23.38 9.46
C LYS A 412 16.42 24.69 10.24
N MET A 413 15.97 25.77 9.58
CA MET A 413 15.53 26.99 10.26
C MET A 413 14.06 26.90 10.52
#